data_AF-A0A940YV61-F1
#
_entry.id   AF-A0A940YV61-F1
#
_cell.length_a   1.000
_cell.length_b   1.000
_cell.length_c   1.000
_cell.angle_alpha   90.00
_cell.angle_beta   90.00
_cell.angle_gamma   90.00
#
_symmetry.space_group_name_H-M   'P 1'
#
loop_
_entity.id
_entity.type
_entity.pdbx_description
1 polymer ?
#
loop_
_entity_poly.entity_id
_entity_poly.type
_entity_poly.pdbx_seq_one_letter_code
_entity_poly.pdbx_strand_id
1 'polypeptide(L)' 'METAIRALADEYGSRTEAVRYALLRAYKEKLIERAKADAERLAADPDDRAEMLAIQRFMGVAE' A
#
# COMPACT_ATOMS: atom_id res chain seq x y z
N MET A 1 -18.59 8.71 12.64
CA MET A 1 -18.43 8.80 11.17
C MET A 1 -18.67 10.21 10.66
N GLU A 2 -19.82 10.83 10.97
CA GLU A 2 -20.16 12.20 10.52
C GLU A 2 -19.09 13.25 10.89
N THR A 3 -18.59 13.23 12.12
CA THR A 3 -17.53 14.14 12.60
C THR A 3 -16.22 13.98 11.83
N ALA A 4 -15.83 12.74 11.52
CA ALA A 4 -14.61 12.47 10.75
C ALA A 4 -14.75 12.92 9.28
N ILE A 5 -15.92 12.70 8.68
CA ILE A 5 -16.21 13.19 7.32
C ILE A 5 -16.21 14.72 7.29
N ARG A 6 -16.75 15.39 8.31
CA ARG A 6 -16.71 16.86 8.42
C ARG A 6 -15.28 17.37 8.52
N ALA A 7 -14.46 16.80 9.42
CA ALA A 7 -13.07 17.19 9.56
C ALA A 7 -12.29 17.04 8.24
N LEU A 8 -12.50 15.94 7.51
CA LEU A 8 -11.91 15.76 6.19
C LEU A 8 -12.52 16.71 5.14
N ALA A 9 -13.81 17.02 5.21
CA ALA A 9 -14.42 17.98 4.28
C ALA A 9 -13.90 19.40 4.51
N ASP A 10 -13.61 19.77 5.75
CA ASP A 10 -12.99 21.06 6.11
C ASP A 10 -11.56 21.16 5.54
N GLU A 11 -10.85 20.04 5.40
CA GLU A 11 -9.49 19.97 4.83
C GLU A 11 -9.50 19.86 3.29
N TYR A 12 -10.37 19.02 2.73
CA TYR A 12 -10.38 18.65 1.31
C TYR A 12 -11.46 19.37 0.49
N GLY A 13 -12.22 20.28 1.09
CA GLY A 13 -13.14 21.20 0.42
C GLY A 13 -14.59 20.73 0.31
N SER A 14 -14.84 19.44 0.13
CA SER A 14 -16.20 18.89 0.06
C SER A 14 -16.35 17.52 0.70
N ARG A 15 -17.59 17.16 1.04
CA ARG A 15 -17.93 15.82 1.56
C ARG A 15 -17.54 14.71 0.59
N THR A 16 -17.71 14.94 -0.71
CA THR A 16 -17.36 13.98 -1.76
C THR A 16 -15.85 13.77 -1.82
N GLU A 17 -15.06 14.85 -1.76
CA GLU A 17 -13.60 14.78 -1.75
C GLU A 17 -13.07 14.14 -0.46
N ALA A 18 -13.67 14.44 0.68
CA ALA A 18 -13.37 13.79 1.96
C ALA A 18 -13.57 12.27 1.90
N VAL A 19 -14.69 11.80 1.36
CA VAL A 19 -14.97 10.37 1.20
C VAL A 19 -14.02 9.74 0.17
N ARG A 20 -13.74 10.42 -0.94
CA ARG A 20 -12.78 9.97 -1.95
C ARG A 20 -11.39 9.78 -1.33
N TYR A 21 -10.93 10.78 -0.58
CA TYR A 21 -9.66 10.73 0.13
C TYR A 21 -9.62 9.55 1.12
N ALA A 22 -10.63 9.43 1.98
CA ALA A 22 -10.69 8.35 2.97
C ALA A 22 -10.65 6.96 2.31
N LEU A 23 -11.36 6.77 1.18
CA LEU A 23 -11.37 5.52 0.43
C LEU A 23 -9.99 5.20 -0.16
N LEU A 24 -9.36 6.17 -0.84
CA LEU A 24 -8.04 5.97 -1.44
C LEU A 24 -6.97 5.74 -0.38
N ARG A 25 -7.07 6.44 0.76
CA ARG A 25 -6.18 6.26 1.89
C ARG A 25 -6.29 4.86 2.49
N ALA A 26 -7.51 4.39 2.75
CA ALA A 26 -7.75 3.04 3.25
C ALA A 26 -7.26 1.96 2.26
N TYR A 27 -7.46 2.17 0.96
CA TYR A 27 -6.93 1.26 -0.05
C TYR A 27 -5.40 1.21 -0.06
N LYS A 28 -4.73 2.36 0.04
CA LYS A 28 -3.27 2.45 0.17
C LYS A 28 -2.76 1.70 1.40
N GLU A 29 -3.45 1.81 2.52
CA GLU A 29 -3.07 1.09 3.76
C GLU A 29 -3.13 -0.43 3.56
N LYS A 30 -4.18 -0.94 2.92
CA LYS A 30 -4.27 -2.37 2.57
C LYS A 30 -3.15 -2.84 1.63
N LEU A 31 -2.76 -2.00 0.66
CA LEU A 31 -1.64 -2.32 -0.22
C LEU A 31 -0.32 -2.42 0.56
N ILE A 32 -0.10 -1.52 1.51
CA ILE A 32 1.10 -1.54 2.37
C ILE A 32 1.09 -2.77 3.27
N GLU A 33 -0.05 -3.11 3.88
CA GLU A 33 -0.20 -4.32 4.70
C GLU A 33 0.13 -5.57 3.90
N ARG A 34 -0.41 -5.68 2.68
CA ARG A 34 -0.11 -6.80 1.79
C ARG A 34 1.36 -6.85 1.42
N ALA A 35 1.97 -5.73 1.05
CA ALA A 35 3.39 -5.68 0.71
C ALA A 35 4.29 -6.12 1.88
N LYS A 36 3.91 -5.78 3.12
CA LYS A 36 4.62 -6.26 4.32
C LYS A 36 4.48 -7.77 4.50
N ALA A 37 3.26 -8.30 4.41
CA ALA A 37 3.02 -9.74 4.50
C ALA A 37 3.76 -10.52 3.39
N ASP A 38 3.79 -9.98 2.18
CA ASP A 38 4.54 -10.56 1.06
C ASP A 38 6.05 -10.54 1.35
N ALA A 39 6.59 -9.44 1.89
CA ALA A 39 8.00 -9.35 2.30
C ALA A 39 8.35 -10.35 3.43
N GLU A 40 7.47 -10.54 4.41
CA GLU A 40 7.64 -11.54 5.46
C GLU A 40 7.65 -12.96 4.88
N ARG A 41 6.75 -13.26 3.93
CA ARG A 41 6.71 -14.55 3.21
C ARG A 41 8.01 -14.81 2.45
N LEU A 42 8.49 -13.82 1.70
CA LEU A 42 9.76 -13.88 0.97
C LEU A 42 10.97 -14.09 1.88
N ALA A 43 10.97 -13.49 3.08
CA ALA A 43 12.06 -13.69 4.03
C ALA A 43 12.07 -15.11 4.63
N ALA A 44 10.88 -15.71 4.76
CA ALA A 44 10.71 -17.06 5.31
C ALA A 44 10.97 -18.18 4.30
N ASP A 45 10.98 -17.88 2.99
CA ASP A 45 11.14 -18.85 1.92
C ASP A 45 12.38 -18.53 1.05
N PRO A 46 13.48 -19.30 1.20
CA PRO A 46 14.72 -19.10 0.44
C PRO A 46 14.57 -19.24 -1.08
N ASP A 47 13.64 -20.06 -1.56
CA ASP A 47 13.43 -20.30 -2.99
C ASP A 47 12.69 -19.12 -3.62
N ASP A 48 11.60 -18.66 -2.98
CA ASP A 48 10.88 -17.43 -3.37
C ASP A 48 11.83 -16.21 -3.38
N ARG A 49 12.75 -16.13 -2.42
CA ARG A 49 13.77 -15.06 -2.37
C ARG A 49 14.75 -15.14 -3.54
N ALA A 50 15.17 -16.35 -3.92
CA ALA A 50 16.08 -16.56 -5.05
C ALA A 50 15.42 -16.18 -6.38
N GLU A 51 14.14 -16.54 -6.58
CA GLU A 51 13.36 -16.14 -7.75
C GLU A 51 13.19 -14.62 -7.83
N MET A 52 12.84 -13.97 -6.72
CA MET A 52 12.71 -12.51 -6.66
C MET A 52 14.02 -11.80 -7.02
N LEU A 53 15.16 -12.29 -6.52
CA LEU A 53 16.47 -11.72 -6.86
C LEU A 53 16.80 -11.90 -8.35
N ALA A 54 16.46 -13.04 -8.94
CA ALA A 54 16.64 -13.28 -10.38
C ALA A 54 15.80 -12.31 -11.22
N ILE A 55 14.54 -12.06 -10.82
CA ILE A 55 13.67 -11.07 -11.45
C ILE A 55 14.25 -9.66 -11.31
N GLN A 56 14.72 -9.28 -10.11
CA GLN A 56 15.32 -7.96 -9.87
C GLN A 56 16.58 -7.72 -10.70
N ARG A 57 17.44 -8.75 -10.85
CA ARG A 57 18.60 -8.71 -11.74
C ARG A 57 18.21 -8.56 -13.20
N PHE A 58 17.21 -9.31 -13.66
CA PHE A 58 16.68 -9.19 -15.03
C PHE A 58 16.13 -7.78 -15.31
N MET A 59 15.44 -7.17 -14.35
CA MET A 59 14.92 -5.81 -14.46
C MET A 59 16.01 -4.72 -14.29
N GLY A 60 17.26 -5.09 -13.95
CA GLY A 60 18.34 -4.13 -13.69
C GLY A 60 18.16 -3.32 -12.39
N VAL A 61 17.37 -3.84 -11.44
CA VAL A 61 17.06 -3.18 -10.16
C VAL A 61 18.05 -3.60 -9.05
N ALA A 62 18.66 -4.78 -9.17
CA ALA A 62 19.70 -5.26 -8.28
C ALA A 62 20.92 -5.74 -9.10
N GLU A 63 22.12 -5.31 -8.70
CA GLU A 63 23.40 -5.78 -9.25
C GLU A 63 23.82 -7.14 -8.65
#